data_AF-A0A8S1PKG4-F1
#
_entry.id   AF-A0A8S1PKG4-F1
#
_cell.length_a   1.000
_cell.length_b   1.000
_cell.length_c   1.000
_cell.angle_alpha   90.00
_cell.angle_beta   90.00
_cell.angle_gamma   90.00
#
_symmetry.space_group_name_H-M   'P 1'
#
loop_
_entity.id
_entity.type
_entity.pdbx_description
1 polymer ?
#
loop_
_entity_poly.entity_id
_entity_poly.type
_entity_poly.pdbx_seq_one_letter_code
_entity_poly.pdbx_strand_id
1 'polypeptide(L)'
;MIVTIIEHDINSVNFSSQIYAETRQYLIQKISHDDRMIAFSKFLVNLMIIYKHCIISGSNALNILVEMKVDLTKYNFKNIQIQNTSLFGGNFAKYNLSKSKFKNVNIN
;
A
#
# COMPACT_ATOMS: atom_id res chain seq x y z
N MET A 1 6.21 14.32 -11.11
CA MET A 1 6.03 13.39 -9.98
C MET A 1 4.69 12.67 -10.03
N ILE A 2 3.52 13.34 -9.89
CA ILE A 2 2.22 12.63 -9.93
C ILE A 2 1.96 11.97 -11.29
N VAL A 3 2.19 12.69 -12.40
CA VAL A 3 2.10 12.11 -13.76
C VAL A 3 3.01 10.90 -13.90
N THR A 4 4.25 11.00 -13.40
CA THR A 4 5.23 9.91 -13.37
C THR A 4 4.72 8.69 -12.60
N ILE A 5 4.05 8.87 -11.45
CA ILE A 5 3.47 7.76 -10.67
C ILE A 5 2.32 7.11 -11.44
N ILE A 6 1.46 7.91 -12.08
CA ILE A 6 0.28 7.42 -12.79
C ILE A 6 0.68 6.55 -14.00
N GLU A 7 1.73 6.96 -14.71
CA GLU A 7 2.24 6.27 -15.90
C GLU A 7 3.12 5.06 -15.57
N HIS A 8 3.59 4.95 -14.33
CA HIS A 8 4.46 3.85 -13.90
C HIS A 8 3.64 2.60 -13.54
N ASP A 9 4.23 1.43 -13.80
CA ASP A 9 3.67 0.10 -13.48
C ASP A 9 3.14 -0.07 -12.06
N ILE A 10 3.68 0.67 -11.08
CA ILE A 10 3.16 0.65 -9.69
C ILE A 10 1.69 1.05 -9.60
N ASN A 11 1.18 1.74 -10.61
CA ASN A 11 -0.17 2.22 -10.68
C ASN A 11 -1.08 1.43 -11.64
N SER A 12 -0.57 0.40 -12.31
CA SER A 12 -1.33 -0.45 -13.23
C SER A 12 -1.25 -1.94 -12.87
N VAL A 13 -0.19 -2.37 -12.20
CA VAL A 13 0.08 -3.77 -11.84
C VAL A 13 -0.28 -4.05 -10.38
N ASN A 14 -0.91 -5.19 -10.12
CA ASN A 14 -1.11 -5.71 -8.76
C ASN A 14 0.14 -6.47 -8.30
N PHE A 15 1.00 -5.79 -7.54
CA PHE A 15 2.21 -6.39 -7.00
C PHE A 15 1.97 -7.30 -5.80
N SER A 16 0.75 -7.38 -5.26
CA SER A 16 0.40 -8.32 -4.20
C SER A 16 0.13 -9.74 -4.72
N SER A 17 0.06 -9.93 -6.05
CA SER A 17 -0.22 -11.24 -6.62
C SER A 17 0.93 -12.23 -6.38
N GLN A 18 0.62 -13.54 -6.46
CA GLN A 18 1.59 -14.60 -6.20
C GLN A 18 2.74 -14.61 -7.22
N ILE A 19 2.49 -14.14 -8.44
CA ILE A 19 3.50 -14.04 -9.51
C ILE A 19 4.66 -13.12 -9.09
N TYR A 20 4.39 -12.11 -8.26
CA TYR A 20 5.40 -11.17 -7.78
C TYR A 20 5.90 -11.46 -6.36
N ALA A 21 5.53 -12.60 -5.75
CA ALA A 21 5.83 -12.88 -4.35
C ALA A 21 7.34 -12.85 -4.05
N GLU A 22 8.15 -13.53 -4.87
CA GLU A 22 9.61 -13.59 -4.69
C GLU A 22 10.26 -12.21 -4.86
N THR A 23 9.93 -11.50 -5.94
CA THR A 23 10.43 -10.14 -6.19
C THR A 23 10.04 -9.18 -5.07
N ARG A 24 8.80 -9.26 -4.58
CA ARG A 24 8.31 -8.41 -3.49
C ARG A 24 9.06 -8.70 -2.19
N GLN A 25 9.26 -9.97 -1.84
CA GLN A 25 10.04 -10.36 -0.66
C GLN A 25 11.50 -9.88 -0.76
N TYR A 26 12.12 -10.02 -1.93
CA TYR A 26 13.46 -9.51 -2.18
C TYR A 26 13.55 -7.98 -1.97
N LEU A 27 12.60 -7.23 -2.53
CA LEU A 27 12.56 -5.76 -2.36
C LEU A 27 12.35 -5.37 -0.91
N ILE A 28 11.42 -6.03 -0.20
CA ILE A 28 11.14 -5.80 1.23
C ILE A 28 12.40 -6.00 2.06
N GLN A 29 13.16 -7.06 1.82
CA GLN A 29 14.43 -7.28 2.54
C GLN A 29 15.42 -6.13 2.34
N LYS A 30 15.44 -5.51 1.16
CA LYS A 30 16.33 -4.38 0.85
C LYS A 30 15.86 -3.05 1.46
N ILE A 31 14.56 -2.80 1.51
CA ILE A 31 14.02 -1.47 1.85
C ILE A 31 13.39 -1.37 3.24
N SER A 32 13.24 -2.48 3.95
CA SER A 32 12.58 -2.56 5.27
C SER A 32 13.20 -1.69 6.36
N HIS A 33 14.46 -1.28 6.19
CA HIS A 33 15.18 -0.42 7.13
C HIS A 33 15.52 0.96 6.54
N ASP A 34 15.05 1.28 5.33
CA ASP A 34 15.24 2.61 4.73
C ASP A 34 14.03 3.50 5.06
N ASP A 35 14.21 4.40 6.02
CA ASP A 35 13.18 5.33 6.46
C ASP A 35 12.61 6.19 5.32
N ARG A 36 13.40 6.50 4.29
CA ARG A 36 12.94 7.29 3.14
C ARG A 36 11.98 6.47 2.29
N MET A 37 12.25 5.17 2.12
CA MET A 37 11.35 4.27 1.41
C MET A 37 10.05 4.08 2.17
N ILE A 38 10.12 3.89 3.49
CA ILE A 38 8.93 3.81 4.35
C ILE A 38 8.12 5.11 4.28
N ALA A 39 8.78 6.27 4.35
CA ALA A 39 8.14 7.58 4.24
C ALA A 39 7.49 7.78 2.86
N PHE A 40 8.16 7.36 1.79
CA PHE A 40 7.61 7.43 0.44
C PHE A 40 6.40 6.50 0.25
N SER A 41 6.45 5.26 0.75
CA SER A 41 5.30 4.35 0.72
C SER A 41 4.11 4.94 1.50
N LYS A 42 4.35 5.53 2.68
CA LYS A 42 3.34 6.27 3.44
C LYS A 42 2.76 7.42 2.61
N PHE A 43 3.61 8.20 1.95
CA PHE A 43 3.18 9.28 1.05
C PHE A 43 2.25 8.76 -0.05
N LEU A 44 2.56 7.64 -0.70
CA LEU A 44 1.70 7.04 -1.74
C LEU A 44 0.32 6.63 -1.18
N VAL A 45 0.26 6.08 0.03
CA VAL A 45 -1.01 5.74 0.69
C VAL A 45 -1.85 6.98 0.95
N ASN A 46 -1.25 8.10 1.37
CA ASN A 46 -1.97 9.36 1.52
C ASN A 46 -2.36 9.98 0.17
N LEU A 47 -1.50 9.86 -0.83
CA LEU A 47 -1.73 10.43 -2.16
C LEU A 47 -3.02 9.88 -2.78
N MET A 48 -3.34 8.61 -2.56
CA MET A 48 -4.57 8.00 -3.09
C MET A 48 -5.86 8.59 -2.51
N ILE A 49 -5.81 9.18 -1.32
CA ILE A 49 -6.96 9.88 -0.71
C ILE A 49 -7.32 11.11 -1.55
N ILE A 50 -6.30 11.80 -2.06
CA ILE A 50 -6.44 13.04 -2.83
C ILE A 50 -6.66 12.71 -4.32
N TYR A 51 -5.88 11.78 -4.86
CA TYR A 51 -5.86 11.43 -6.28
C TYR A 51 -6.33 9.99 -6.50
N LYS A 52 -7.59 9.84 -6.92
CA LYS A 52 -8.19 8.52 -7.18
C LYS A 52 -7.43 7.69 -8.24
N HIS A 53 -6.73 8.35 -9.16
CA HIS A 53 -5.89 7.64 -10.13
C HIS A 53 -4.72 6.90 -9.47
N CYS A 54 -4.33 7.26 -8.25
CA CYS A 54 -3.25 6.62 -7.49
C CYS A 54 -3.73 5.49 -6.56
N ILE A 55 -4.98 5.01 -6.68
CA ILE A 55 -5.52 3.98 -5.81
C ILE A 55 -4.70 2.67 -5.88
N ILE A 56 -4.26 2.26 -7.08
CA ILE A 56 -3.48 1.03 -7.25
C ILE A 56 -2.10 1.18 -6.61
N SER A 57 -1.39 2.27 -6.89
CA SER A 57 -0.08 2.54 -6.31
C SER A 57 -0.14 2.69 -4.78
N GLY A 58 -1.14 3.36 -4.24
CA GLY A 58 -1.38 3.42 -2.80
C GLY A 58 -1.73 2.06 -2.19
N SER A 59 -2.49 1.22 -2.89
CA SER A 59 -2.82 -0.15 -2.44
C SER A 59 -1.57 -1.03 -2.39
N ASN A 60 -0.72 -0.98 -3.42
CA ASN A 60 0.57 -1.68 -3.47
C ASN A 60 1.50 -1.20 -2.34
N ALA A 61 1.59 0.12 -2.14
CA ALA A 61 2.41 0.68 -1.07
C ALA A 61 1.93 0.23 0.32
N LEU A 62 0.61 0.16 0.54
CA LEU A 62 0.06 -0.33 1.80
C LEU A 62 0.36 -1.82 2.02
N ASN A 63 0.23 -2.66 1.00
CA ASN A 63 0.62 -4.07 1.07
C ASN A 63 2.10 -4.23 1.47
N ILE A 64 3.00 -3.48 0.85
CA ILE A 64 4.43 -3.50 1.18
C ILE A 64 4.66 -3.06 2.64
N LEU A 65 4.01 -2.00 3.10
CA LEU A 65 4.12 -1.54 4.50
C LEU A 65 3.63 -2.61 5.50
N VAL A 66 2.56 -3.33 5.17
CA VAL A 66 2.06 -4.45 5.98
C VAL A 66 3.07 -5.59 6.03
N GLU A 67 3.59 -6.02 4.88
CA GLU A 67 4.55 -7.14 4.83
C GLU A 67 5.89 -6.80 5.51
N MET A 68 6.30 -5.52 5.47
CA MET A 68 7.44 -5.00 6.25
C MET A 68 7.17 -4.91 7.76
N LYS A 69 5.94 -5.14 8.22
CA LYS A 69 5.51 -4.97 9.63
C LYS A 69 5.79 -3.55 10.17
N VAL A 70 5.64 -2.53 9.33
CA VAL A 70 5.80 -1.14 9.75
C VAL A 70 4.73 -0.80 10.78
N ASP A 71 5.10 -0.10 11.85
CA ASP A 71 4.12 0.47 12.78
C ASP A 71 3.33 1.58 12.07
N LEU A 72 2.06 1.29 11.81
CA LEU A 72 1.11 2.22 11.22
C LEU A 72 0.09 2.71 12.27
N THR A 73 0.21 2.40 13.57
CA THR A 73 -0.82 2.68 14.58
C THR A 73 -1.26 4.14 14.68
N LYS A 74 -0.38 5.08 14.33
CA LYS A 74 -0.67 6.53 14.28
C LYS A 74 -1.26 7.01 12.95
N TYR A 75 -1.42 6.12 11.98
CA TYR A 75 -1.86 6.44 10.63
C TYR A 75 -3.39 6.43 10.54
N ASN A 76 -3.96 7.51 10.02
CA ASN A 76 -5.40 7.64 9.85
C ASN A 76 -5.81 7.15 8.46
N PHE A 77 -6.50 6.01 8.41
CA PHE A 77 -6.97 5.40 7.17
C PHE A 77 -8.44 5.76 6.86
N LYS A 78 -8.90 6.95 7.24
CA LYS A 78 -10.24 7.44 6.91
C LYS A 78 -10.33 7.82 5.43
N ASN A 79 -11.47 7.51 4.80
CA ASN A 79 -11.77 7.78 3.38
C ASN A 79 -10.80 7.11 2.37
N ILE A 80 -10.02 6.12 2.79
CA ILE A 80 -9.09 5.47 1.87
C ILE A 80 -9.83 4.53 0.93
N GLN A 81 -9.30 4.34 -0.27
CA GLN A 81 -9.79 3.34 -1.21
C GLN A 81 -8.66 2.36 -1.49
N ILE A 82 -8.87 1.10 -1.18
CA ILE A 82 -7.91 0.03 -1.41
C ILE A 82 -8.52 -0.92 -2.42
N GLN A 83 -7.76 -1.29 -3.44
CA GLN A 83 -8.23 -2.25 -4.43
C GLN A 83 -7.14 -3.18 -4.93
N ASN A 84 -7.55 -4.39 -5.34
CA ASN A 84 -6.70 -5.37 -6.01
C ASN A 84 -5.36 -5.56 -5.29
N THR A 85 -5.41 -5.90 -4.00
CA THR A 85 -4.21 -6.09 -3.20
C THR A 85 -4.42 -7.11 -2.08
N SER A 86 -3.37 -7.43 -1.32
CA SER A 86 -3.44 -8.28 -0.13
C SER A 86 -2.96 -7.48 1.08
N LEU A 87 -3.69 -7.58 2.18
CA LEU A 87 -3.32 -7.00 3.47
C LEU A 87 -3.17 -8.11 4.54
N PHE A 88 -2.94 -9.34 4.10
CA PHE A 88 -2.69 -10.48 4.98
C PHE A 88 -1.54 -10.19 5.96
N GLY A 89 -1.75 -10.56 7.23
CA GLY A 89 -0.80 -10.28 8.31
C GLY A 89 -0.81 -8.84 8.83
N GLY A 90 -1.61 -7.95 8.25
CA GLY A 90 -1.79 -6.59 8.74
C GLY A 90 -2.71 -6.53 9.96
N ASN A 91 -2.25 -5.90 11.04
CA ASN A 91 -3.11 -5.64 12.20
C ASN A 91 -3.78 -4.27 12.05
N PHE A 92 -5.07 -4.26 11.69
CA PHE A 92 -5.87 -3.04 11.53
C PHE A 92 -6.89 -2.79 12.66
N ALA A 93 -6.82 -3.52 13.78
CA ALA A 93 -7.86 -3.51 14.81
C ALA A 93 -8.10 -2.14 15.48
N LYS A 94 -7.10 -1.27 15.51
CA LYS A 94 -7.16 0.07 16.15
C LYS A 94 -7.27 1.23 15.17
N TYR A 95 -7.46 0.97 13.88
CA TYR A 95 -7.35 2.00 12.86
C TYR A 95 -8.71 2.61 12.53
N ASN A 96 -8.71 3.92 12.29
CA ASN A 96 -9.88 4.58 11.77
C ASN A 96 -10.03 4.29 10.28
N LEU A 97 -10.91 3.33 9.94
CA LEU A 97 -11.26 2.98 8.57
C LEU A 97 -12.61 3.57 8.14
N SER A 98 -13.10 4.60 8.84
CA SER A 98 -14.40 5.20 8.54
C SER A 98 -14.45 5.70 7.09
N LYS A 99 -15.57 5.40 6.40
CA LYS A 99 -15.82 5.77 5.00
C LYS A 99 -14.83 5.18 3.98
N SER A 100 -13.98 4.26 4.40
CA SER A 100 -13.02 3.60 3.51
C SER A 100 -13.70 2.52 2.67
N LYS A 101 -13.17 2.28 1.48
CA LYS A 101 -13.71 1.30 0.52
C LYS A 101 -12.65 0.27 0.17
N PHE A 102 -13.07 -0.99 0.13
CA PHE A 102 -12.20 -2.13 -0.17
C PHE A 102 -12.82 -2.89 -1.35
N LYS A 103 -12.05 -3.07 -2.43
CA LYS A 103 -12.49 -3.81 -3.61
C LYS A 103 -11.47 -4.86 -3.99
N ASN A 104 -11.84 -6.15 -3.92
CA ASN A 104 -10.92 -7.25 -4.23
C ASN A 104 -9.63 -7.16 -3.39
N VAL A 105 -9.79 -7.09 -2.06
CA VAL A 105 -8.69 -7.01 -1.10
C VAL A 105 -8.66 -8.31 -0.32
N ASN A 106 -7.56 -9.07 -0.41
CA ASN A 106 -7.40 -10.24 0.44
C ASN A 106 -6.98 -9.81 1.85
N ILE A 107 -7.74 -10.21 2.86
CA ILE A 107 -7.44 -9.95 4.28
C ILE A 107 -7.24 -11.23 5.10
N ASN A 108 -7.45 -12.41 4.48
CA ASN A 108 -7.42 -13.73 5.11
C ASN A 108 -6.26 -14.59 4.60
#